data_AF-A0A7W0CJI6-F1
#
_entry.id   AF-A0A7W0CJI6-F1
#
_cell.length_a   1.000
_cell.length_b   1.000
_cell.length_c   1.000
_cell.angle_alpha   90.00
_cell.angle_beta   90.00
_cell.angle_gamma   90.00
#
_symmetry.space_group_name_H-M   'P 1'
#
loop_
_entity.id
_entity.type
_entity.pdbx_description
1 polymer ?
#
loop_
_entity_poly.entity_id
_entity_poly.type
_entity_poly.pdbx_seq_one_letter_code
_entity_poly.pdbx_strand_id
1 'polypeptide(L)' 'MPFDALTALREAGHPLEFLTDGQRAVFASLSEPEVEVLNSIKAKLEEADDTDVEGHEVKVV' A
#
# COMPACT_ATOMS: atom_id res chain seq x y z
N MET A 1 -9.20 19.94 10.93
CA MET A 1 -8.05 19.74 10.04
C MET A 1 -8.59 19.11 8.75
N PRO A 2 -8.19 19.56 7.55
CA PRO A 2 -8.52 18.85 6.32
C PRO A 2 -7.88 17.45 6.35
N PHE A 3 -8.57 16.46 5.77
CA PHE A 3 -8.02 15.12 5.62
C PHE A 3 -6.79 15.16 4.69
N ASP A 4 -5.70 14.53 5.12
CA ASP A 4 -4.47 14.41 4.33
C ASP A 4 -4.26 12.95 3.92
N ALA A 5 -4.68 12.64 2.70
CA ALA A 5 -4.59 11.30 2.13
C ALA A 5 -3.14 10.79 2.05
N LEU A 6 -2.15 11.65 1.78
CA LEU A 6 -0.75 11.25 1.66
C LEU A 6 -0.18 10.85 3.02
N THR A 7 -0.53 11.61 4.07
CA THR A 7 -0.13 11.28 5.43
C THR A 7 -0.77 9.97 5.88
N ALA A 8 -2.09 9.79 5.67
CA ALA A 8 -2.80 8.56 6.03
C ALA A 8 -2.25 7.32 5.30
N LEU A 9 -1.95 7.42 4.01
CA LEU A 9 -1.34 6.33 3.24
C LEU A 9 0.11 6.05 3.69
N ARG A 10 0.87 7.08 4.05
CA ARG A 10 2.23 6.90 4.58
C ARG A 10 2.22 6.19 5.93
N GLU A 11 1.31 6.56 6.83
CA GLU A 11 1.14 5.91 8.14
C GLU A 11 0.69 4.46 8.00
N ALA A 12 -0.15 4.16 7.01
CA ALA A 12 -0.52 2.79 6.64
C ALA A 12 0.61 2.02 5.93
N GLY A 13 1.79 2.63 5.73
CA GLY A 13 2.99 1.98 5.18
C GLY A 13 2.94 1.77 3.67
N HIS A 14 2.26 2.62 2.90
CA HIS A 14 2.33 2.60 1.44
C HIS A 14 3.63 3.26 0.95
N PRO A 15 4.31 2.72 -0.10
CA PRO A 15 5.55 3.28 -0.62
C PRO A 15 5.28 4.50 -1.52
N LEU A 16 5.19 5.69 -0.91
CA LEU A 16 4.89 6.96 -1.60
C LEU A 16 6.13 7.73 -2.10
N GLU A 17 7.31 7.16 -1.91
CA GLU A 17 8.62 7.81 -2.08
C GLU A 17 9.09 7.90 -3.53
N PHE A 18 8.55 7.04 -4.40
CA PHE A 18 8.89 6.99 -5.82
C PHE A 18 7.79 7.55 -6.74
N LEU A 19 6.80 8.24 -6.16
CA LEU A 19 5.73 8.87 -6.93
C LEU A 19 6.25 10.11 -7.66
N THR A 20 5.96 10.18 -8.96
CA THR A 20 6.05 11.42 -9.74
C THR A 20 5.09 12.47 -9.20
N ASP A 21 5.30 13.75 -9.51
CA ASP A 21 4.42 14.83 -9.05
C ASP A 21 2.97 14.65 -9.48
N GLY A 22 2.75 14.14 -10.70
CA GLY A 22 1.42 13.82 -11.20
C GLY A 22 0.74 12.70 -10.42
N GLN A 23 1.48 11.64 -10.07
CA GLN A 23 0.94 10.55 -9.25
C GLN A 23 0.66 11.03 -7.83
N ARG A 24 1.57 11.82 -7.23
CA ARG A 24 1.38 12.41 -5.90
C ARG A 24 0.14 13.30 -5.84
N ALA A 25 -0.16 14.06 -6.89
CA ALA A 25 -1.38 14.85 -6.97
C ALA A 25 -2.65 13.99 -6.98
N VAL A 26 -2.63 12.84 -7.68
CA VAL A 26 -3.75 11.89 -7.68
C VAL A 26 -3.97 11.34 -6.27
N PHE A 27 -2.91 10.86 -5.60
CA PHE A 27 -3.02 10.37 -4.23
C PHE A 27 -3.45 11.46 -3.23
N ALA A 28 -3.01 12.71 -3.42
CA ALA A 28 -3.43 13.84 -2.59
C ALA A 28 -4.91 14.23 -2.78
N SER A 29 -5.50 13.92 -3.95
CA SER A 29 -6.91 14.19 -4.23
C SER A 29 -7.87 13.14 -3.68
N LEU A 30 -7.35 12.05 -3.11
CA LEU A 30 -8.18 10.97 -2.57
C LEU A 30 -8.96 11.43 -1.34
N SER A 31 -10.20 10.96 -1.28
CA SER A 31 -11.08 11.10 -0.13
C SER A 31 -10.78 10.04 0.94
N GLU A 32 -11.25 10.29 2.15
CA GLU A 32 -11.10 9.36 3.29
C GLU A 32 -11.61 7.94 2.98
N PRO A 33 -12.80 7.73 2.38
CA PRO A 33 -13.26 6.39 2.01
C PRO A 33 -12.36 5.69 0.98
N GLU A 34 -11.75 6.42 0.05
CA GLU A 34 -10.85 5.82 -0.96
C GLU A 34 -9.53 5.36 -0.33
N VAL A 35 -9.02 6.11 0.64
CA VAL A 35 -7.84 5.72 1.42
C VAL A 35 -8.13 4.47 2.26
N GLU A 36 -9.32 4.37 2.87
CA GLU A 36 -9.74 3.16 3.59
C GLU A 36 -9.77 1.92 2.67
N VAL A 37 -10.28 2.07 1.45
CA VAL A 37 -10.29 0.98 0.46
C VAL A 37 -8.86 0.57 0.09
N LEU A 38 -7.95 1.52 -0.16
CA LEU A 38 -6.54 1.21 -0.45
C LEU A 38 -5.85 0.48 0.71
N ASN A 39 -6.13 0.90 1.95
CA ASN A 39 -5.60 0.23 3.14
C ASN A 39 -6.17 -1.19 3.29
N SER A 40 -7.47 -1.39 3.02
CA SER A 40 -8.09 -2.71 3.04
C SER A 40 -7.52 -3.65 1.98
N ILE A 41 -7.28 -3.14 0.76
CA ILE A 41 -6.65 -3.92 -0.31
C ILE A 41 -5.24 -4.32 0.10
N LYS A 42 -4.44 -3.38 0.63
CA LYS A 42 -3.09 -3.66 1.10
C LYS A 42 -3.09 -4.79 2.15
N ALA A 43 -3.91 -4.68 3.18
CA ALA A 43 -3.99 -5.69 4.24
C ALA A 43 -4.35 -7.09 3.69
N LYS A 44 -5.28 -7.16 2.72
CA LYS A 44 -5.66 -8.42 2.07
C LYS A 44 -4.54 -9.01 1.22
N LEU A 45 -3.72 -8.18 0.58
CA LEU A 45 -2.56 -8.64 -0.18
C LEU A 45 -1.47 -9.16 0.76
N GLU A 46 -1.19 -8.46 1.86
CA GLU A 46 -0.25 -8.91 2.88
C GLU A 46 -0.68 -10.25 3.51
N GLU A 47 -1.97 -10.41 3.81
CA GLU A 47 -2.54 -11.67 4.31
C GLU A 47 -2.45 -12.81 3.28
N ALA A 48 -2.64 -12.50 1.99
CA ALA A 48 -2.52 -13.49 0.92
C ALA A 48 -1.06 -13.94 0.72
N ASP A 49 -0.10 -13.01 0.71
CA ASP A 49 1.33 -13.29 0.53
C ASP A 49 1.92 -14.11 1.69
N ASP A 50 1.37 -13.98 2.91
CA ASP A 50 1.76 -14.79 4.07
C ASP A 50 1.41 -16.29 3.93
N THR A 51 0.62 -16.64 2.90
CA THR A 51 0.21 -18.03 2.62
C THR A 51 1.11 -18.73 1.59
N ASP A 52 1.97 -18.01 0.87
CA ASP A 52 2.75 -18.54 -0.27
C ASP A 52 4.26 -18.72 -0.01
N VAL A 53 4.74 -18.53 1.23
CA VAL A 53 6.14 -18.80 1.63
C VAL A 53 6.37 -20.17 2.30
N GLU A 54 5.49 -21.15 2.08
CA GLU A 54 5.82 -22.56 2.33
C GLU A 54 6.66 -23.14 1.16
N GLY A 55 7.97 -22.95 1.23
CA GLY A 55 8.94 -23.92 0.71
C GLY A 55 9.37 -23.79 -0.76
N HIS A 56 10.09 -22.73 -1.11
CA HIS A 56 11.13 -22.89 -2.14
C HIS A 56 12.31 -23.67 -1.54
N GLU A 57 12.23 -25.01 -1.58
CA GLU A 57 13.41 -25.88 -1.48
C GLU A 57 14.36 -25.55 -2.64
N VAL A 58 15.31 -24.64 -2.39
CA VAL A 58 16.47 -24.48 -3.27
C VAL A 58 17.27 -25.79 -3.18
N LYS A 59 17.11 -26.67 -4.16
CA LYS A 59 18.06 -27.76 -4.40
C LYS A 59 19.38 -27.13 -4.83
N VAL A 60 20.31 -27.04 -3.89
CA VAL A 60 21.73 -26.86 -4.21
C VAL A 60 22.21 -28.17 -4.83
N VAL A 61 22.50 -28.12 -6.13
CA VAL A 61 23.18 -29.18 -6.90
C VAL A 61 24.65 -29.27 -6.52
#